data_AF-A0A1F9MMY9-F1
#
_entry.id   AF-A0A1F9MMY9-F1
#
_cell.length_a   1.000
_cell.length_b   1.000
_cell.length_c   1.000
_cell.angle_alpha   90.00
_cell.angle_beta   90.00
_cell.angle_gamma   90.00
#
_symmetry.space_group_name_H-M   'P 1'
#
loop_
_entity.id
_entity.type
_entity.pdbx_description
1 polymer ?
#
loop_
_entity_poly.entity_id
_entity_poly.type
_entity_poly.pdbx_seq_one_letter_code
_entity_poly.pdbx_strand_id
1 'polypeptide(L)'
;MANDPLNGETLGAGDDWAAALSEHEGSGGVQAPAFAEFGNTSTTAPSGNQNLDFLLDIPLEVTVELGRTSMIINKMLQLTQGSVVELDKTAGEPVEIFVNDKLLGKGEVIVVNERFGVRITEIISQADRVKNIA
;
A
#
# COMPACT_ATOMS: atom_id res chain seq x y z
N MET A 1 10.31 -27.92 -66.28
CA MET A 1 11.21 -28.66 -67.19
C MET A 1 12.57 -28.03 -67.03
N ALA A 2 13.68 -28.71 -66.84
CA ALA A 2 14.03 -30.04 -66.39
C ALA A 2 15.50 -29.86 -65.97
N ASN A 3 15.91 -30.66 -65.01
CA ASN A 3 17.27 -30.75 -64.50
C ASN A 3 18.26 -31.08 -65.64
N ASP A 4 19.53 -30.66 -65.52
CA ASP A 4 20.69 -31.55 -65.37
C ASP A 4 22.05 -30.87 -65.72
N PRO A 5 23.17 -31.35 -65.17
CA PRO A 5 24.24 -30.52 -64.63
C PRO A 5 25.60 -30.90 -65.26
N LEU A 6 26.68 -30.49 -64.58
CA LEU A 6 28.03 -31.11 -64.62
C LEU A 6 28.94 -30.77 -65.80
N ASN A 7 29.95 -29.93 -65.52
CA ASN A 7 31.36 -30.21 -65.73
C ASN A 7 32.15 -29.12 -64.97
N GLY A 8 33.29 -29.31 -64.31
CA GLY A 8 34.23 -30.40 -64.11
C GLY A 8 35.05 -30.01 -62.87
N GLU A 9 35.71 -30.92 -62.16
CA GLU A 9 37.08 -31.37 -62.43
C GLU A 9 37.96 -31.06 -61.19
N THR A 10 38.34 -32.12 -60.46
CA THR A 10 39.70 -32.46 -59.95
C THR A 10 40.43 -31.45 -59.01
N LEU A 11 41.25 -31.74 -58.00
CA LEU A 11 42.02 -32.88 -57.47
C LEU A 11 42.25 -32.61 -55.97
N GLY A 12 42.58 -33.66 -55.22
CA GLY A 12 42.73 -33.61 -53.76
C GLY A 12 44.05 -33.06 -53.20
N ALA A 13 43.96 -32.72 -51.91
CA ALA A 13 44.94 -32.86 -50.84
C ALA A 13 44.08 -32.79 -49.57
N GLY A 14 44.03 -33.77 -48.67
CA GLY A 14 45.13 -34.52 -48.08
C GLY A 14 45.27 -34.05 -46.63
N ASP A 15 44.67 -34.82 -45.72
CA ASP A 15 45.28 -35.17 -44.42
C ASP A 15 45.49 -34.10 -43.33
N ASP A 16 44.43 -33.44 -42.82
CA ASP A 16 44.55 -32.65 -41.57
C ASP A 16 43.33 -32.74 -40.61
N TRP A 17 42.38 -33.65 -40.87
CA TRP A 17 41.12 -33.71 -40.09
C TRP A 17 40.98 -34.97 -39.23
N ALA A 18 41.78 -36.01 -39.47
CA ALA A 18 41.66 -37.29 -38.77
C ALA A 18 42.25 -37.28 -37.34
N ALA A 19 43.15 -36.34 -37.03
CA ALA A 19 43.79 -36.25 -35.72
C ALA A 19 42.95 -35.50 -34.66
N ALA A 20 41.93 -34.75 -35.07
CA ALA A 20 41.08 -33.96 -34.15
C ALA A 20 39.93 -34.76 -33.52
N LEU A 21 39.65 -35.98 -34.01
CA LEU A 21 38.54 -36.82 -33.49
C LEU A 21 38.96 -37.83 -32.41
N SER A 22 40.25 -37.93 -32.08
CA SER A 22 40.76 -38.92 -31.11
C SER A 22 40.89 -38.42 -29.67
N GLU A 23 40.37 -37.23 -29.32
CA GLU A 23 40.57 -36.64 -27.99
C GLU A 23 39.30 -36.30 -27.19
N HIS A 24 38.17 -36.96 -27.44
CA HIS A 24 37.04 -36.86 -26.51
C HIS A 24 36.29 -38.16 -26.23
N GLU A 25 37.02 -39.15 -25.68
CA GLU A 25 36.41 -40.18 -24.82
C GLU A 25 36.48 -39.73 -23.36
N GLY A 26 35.54 -38.84 -22.99
CA GLY A 26 35.33 -38.38 -21.62
C GLY A 26 33.92 -38.73 -21.17
N SER A 27 33.79 -39.79 -20.38
CA SER A 27 32.57 -40.22 -19.71
C SER A 27 31.96 -39.10 -18.87
N GLY A 28 30.79 -38.62 -19.28
CA GLY A 28 30.01 -37.61 -18.55
C GLY A 28 28.53 -37.80 -18.84
N GLY A 29 27.85 -38.56 -17.99
CA GLY A 29 26.40 -38.77 -18.09
C GLY A 29 25.65 -37.44 -17.99
N VAL A 30 24.97 -37.06 -19.07
CA VAL A 30 24.10 -35.88 -19.08
C VAL A 30 22.76 -36.28 -18.45
N GLN A 31 22.64 -36.08 -17.14
CA GLN A 31 21.37 -36.16 -16.44
C GLN A 31 20.50 -34.97 -16.89
N ALA A 32 19.34 -35.24 -17.49
CA ALA A 32 18.38 -34.18 -17.80
C ALA A 32 17.97 -33.45 -16.50
N PRO A 33 17.92 -32.11 -16.47
CA PRO A 33 17.52 -31.38 -15.28
C PRO A 33 16.05 -31.69 -15.01
N ALA A 34 15.77 -32.34 -13.89
CA ALA A 34 14.43 -32.44 -13.36
C ALA A 34 13.98 -31.03 -12.96
N PHE A 35 12.95 -30.51 -13.64
CA PHE A 35 12.29 -29.28 -13.22
C PHE A 35 11.74 -29.51 -11.81
N ALA A 36 12.26 -28.77 -10.83
CA ALA A 36 11.66 -28.69 -9.51
C ALA A 36 10.28 -28.07 -9.72
N GLU A 37 9.24 -28.88 -9.58
CA GLU A 37 7.86 -28.42 -9.50
C GLU A 37 7.81 -27.42 -8.36
N PHE A 38 7.63 -26.14 -8.70
CA PHE A 38 7.41 -25.09 -7.73
C PHE A 38 6.10 -25.45 -7.03
N GLY A 39 6.24 -26.18 -5.93
CA GLY A 39 5.15 -26.55 -5.06
C GLY A 39 4.36 -25.29 -4.82
N ASN A 40 3.11 -25.32 -5.27
CA ASN A 40 2.13 -24.26 -5.17
C ASN A 40 2.30 -23.56 -3.82
N THR A 41 3.07 -22.47 -3.80
CA THR A 41 3.04 -21.53 -2.69
C THR A 41 1.69 -20.88 -2.89
N SER A 42 0.68 -21.57 -2.35
CA SER A 42 -0.58 -20.95 -2.00
C SER A 42 -0.13 -19.72 -1.23
N THR A 43 -0.15 -18.58 -1.92
CA THR A 43 0.12 -17.28 -1.36
C THR A 43 -0.89 -17.19 -0.25
N THR A 44 -0.45 -17.57 0.95
CA THR A 44 -1.21 -17.38 2.17
C THR A 44 -1.33 -15.88 2.18
N ALA A 45 -2.51 -15.41 1.81
CA ALA A 45 -2.83 -14.00 1.83
C ALA A 45 -2.25 -13.47 3.14
N PRO A 46 -1.43 -12.39 3.10
CA PRO A 46 -0.75 -11.89 4.28
C PRO A 46 -1.82 -11.80 5.36
N SER A 47 -1.63 -12.60 6.42
CA SER A 47 -2.59 -12.69 7.50
C SER A 47 -2.77 -11.26 8.00
N GLY A 48 -3.95 -10.68 7.74
CA GLY A 48 -4.20 -9.24 7.82
C GLY A 48 -3.94 -8.60 9.19
N ASN A 49 -3.57 -9.40 10.19
CA ASN A 49 -3.18 -8.95 11.51
C ASN A 49 -1.71 -8.50 11.63
N GLN A 50 -0.75 -9.10 10.92
CA GLN A 50 0.67 -8.79 11.19
C GLN A 50 1.10 -7.38 10.75
N ASN A 51 0.39 -6.78 9.78
CA ASN A 51 0.67 -5.40 9.35
C ASN A 51 -0.03 -4.37 10.26
N LEU A 52 -1.12 -4.77 10.95
CA LEU A 52 -1.82 -3.88 11.86
C LEU A 52 -1.02 -3.59 13.13
N ASP A 53 -0.25 -4.55 13.65
CA ASP A 53 0.51 -4.37 14.90
C ASP A 53 1.46 -3.17 14.85
N PHE A 54 2.07 -2.90 13.69
CA PHE A 54 2.92 -1.72 13.50
C PHE A 54 2.13 -0.39 13.49
N LEU A 55 0.89 -0.40 12.98
CA LEU A 55 0.05 0.80 12.92
C LEU A 55 -0.47 1.22 14.29
N LEU A 56 -0.43 0.34 15.30
CA LEU A 56 -0.94 0.62 16.64
C LEU A 56 -0.14 1.68 17.39
N ASP A 57 1.16 1.82 17.09
CA ASP A 57 2.07 2.74 17.79
C ASP A 57 2.20 4.12 17.10
N ILE A 58 1.47 4.35 16.02
CA ILE A 58 1.53 5.60 15.28
C ILE A 58 0.70 6.68 16.01
N PRO A 59 1.31 7.81 16.41
CA PRO A 59 0.56 8.91 17.01
C PRO A 59 -0.39 9.55 15.97
N LEU A 60 -1.64 9.80 16.38
CA LEU A 60 -2.65 10.43 15.54
C LEU A 60 -3.13 11.73 16.17
N GLU A 61 -3.37 12.74 15.33
CA GLU A 61 -4.00 13.99 15.78
C GLU A 61 -5.51 13.79 15.91
N VAL A 62 -6.04 14.15 17.08
CA VAL A 62 -7.47 14.10 17.39
C VAL A 62 -7.97 15.53 17.54
N THR A 63 -8.90 15.91 16.69
CA THR A 63 -9.50 17.25 16.68
C THR A 63 -10.94 17.15 17.16
N VAL A 64 -11.29 17.96 18.15
CA VAL A 64 -12.67 18.06 18.65
C VAL A 64 -13.21 19.41 18.26
N GLU A 65 -14.32 19.42 17.52
CA GLU A 65 -14.93 20.65 17.05
C GLU A 65 -16.23 20.95 17.82
N LEU A 66 -16.27 22.14 18.40
CA LEU A 66 -17.49 22.68 19.00
C LEU A 66 -18.54 23.00 17.94
N GLY A 67 -18.12 23.46 16.76
CA GLY A 67 -18.97 23.80 15.63
C GLY A 67 -18.20 24.57 14.56
N ARG A 68 -18.81 24.75 13.39
CA ARG A 68 -18.23 25.48 12.26
C ARG A 68 -19.07 26.70 11.93
N THR A 69 -18.52 27.63 11.17
CA THR A 69 -19.31 28.71 10.58
C THR A 69 -18.60 29.23 9.35
N SER A 70 -19.35 29.80 8.41
CA SER A 70 -18.79 30.45 7.24
C SER A 70 -19.08 31.94 7.31
N MET A 71 -18.07 32.75 7.02
CA MET A 71 -18.21 34.19 6.97
C MET A 71 -17.38 34.78 5.83
N ILE A 72 -17.83 35.92 5.31
CA ILE A 72 -17.07 36.65 4.29
C ILE A 72 -15.81 37.27 4.89
N ILE A 73 -14.77 37.41 4.08
CA ILE A 73 -13.46 37.94 4.48
C ILE A 73 -13.58 39.29 5.20
N ASN A 74 -14.44 40.18 4.69
CA ASN A 74 -14.64 41.50 5.29
C ASN A 74 -15.13 41.43 6.75
N LYS A 75 -16.04 40.49 7.07
CA LYS A 75 -16.54 40.29 8.44
C LYS A 75 -15.45 39.71 9.35
N MET A 76 -14.64 38.79 8.83
CA MET A 76 -13.52 38.18 9.56
C MET A 76 -12.45 39.22 9.94
N LEU A 77 -12.13 40.15 9.03
CA LEU A 77 -11.17 41.23 9.29
C LEU A 77 -11.67 42.26 10.32
N GLN A 78 -12.98 42.35 10.56
CA GLN A 78 -13.58 43.23 11.57
C GLN A 78 -13.62 42.60 12.97
N LEU A 79 -13.26 41.33 13.13
CA LEU A 79 -13.24 40.67 14.43
C LEU A 79 -12.19 41.33 15.34
N THR A 80 -12.64 41.67 16.53
CA THR A 80 -11.82 42.30 17.58
C THR A 80 -12.01 41.55 18.90
N GLN A 81 -11.17 41.86 19.90
CA GLN A 81 -11.33 41.29 21.23
C GLN A 81 -12.74 41.55 21.75
N GLY A 82 -13.43 40.48 22.18
CA GLY A 82 -14.81 40.54 22.65
C GLY A 82 -15.87 40.30 21.57
N SER A 83 -15.48 40.13 20.31
CA SER A 83 -16.41 39.70 19.25
C SER A 83 -16.91 38.28 19.52
N VAL A 84 -18.22 38.08 19.38
CA VAL A 84 -18.86 36.76 19.50
C VAL A 84 -19.16 36.23 18.12
N VAL A 85 -18.70 35.00 17.83
CA VAL A 85 -18.94 34.31 16.57
C VAL A 85 -19.92 33.18 16.81
N GLU A 86 -21.06 33.26 16.13
CA GLU A 86 -22.08 32.21 16.15
C GLU A 86 -21.66 31.05 15.25
N LEU A 87 -21.84 29.84 15.77
CA LEU A 87 -21.56 28.57 15.09
C LEU A 87 -22.86 27.96 14.55
N ASP A 88 -22.74 27.06 13.59
CA ASP A 88 -23.85 26.33 12.98
C ASP A 88 -24.51 25.30 13.90
N LYS A 89 -23.83 24.94 15.00
CA LYS A 89 -24.24 23.90 15.94
C LYS A 89 -25.13 24.44 17.06
N THR A 90 -26.18 23.69 17.38
CA THR A 90 -27.12 24.08 18.45
C THR A 90 -26.58 23.68 19.83
N ALA A 91 -26.85 24.49 20.85
CA ALA A 91 -26.48 24.18 22.23
C ALA A 91 -27.11 22.86 22.70
N GLY A 92 -26.29 21.99 23.30
CA GLY A 92 -26.71 20.68 23.78
C GLY A 92 -26.51 19.53 22.78
N GLU A 93 -26.14 19.82 21.53
CA GLU A 93 -25.73 18.78 20.59
C GLU A 93 -24.31 18.25 20.92
N PRO A 94 -24.06 16.95 20.73
CA PRO A 94 -22.73 16.38 20.98
C PRO A 94 -21.71 16.93 19.98
N VAL A 95 -20.50 17.24 20.46
CA VAL A 95 -19.36 17.71 19.65
C VAL A 95 -18.88 16.62 18.70
N GLU A 96 -18.31 17.04 17.58
CA GLU A 96 -17.76 16.11 16.58
C GLU A 96 -16.29 15.86 16.86
N ILE A 97 -15.87 14.60 16.67
CA ILE A 97 -14.51 14.15 16.92
C ILE A 97 -13.94 13.68 15.59
N PHE A 98 -12.82 14.26 15.19
CA PHE A 98 -12.09 13.96 13.98
C PHE A 98 -10.73 13.36 14.30
N VAL A 99 -10.25 12.51 13.40
CA VAL A 99 -8.88 12.00 13.39
C VAL A 99 -8.35 12.17 11.99
N ASN A 100 -7.24 12.90 11.82
CA ASN A 100 -6.70 13.25 10.50
C ASN A 100 -7.81 13.75 9.52
N ASP A 101 -8.60 14.72 9.96
CA ASP A 101 -9.71 15.34 9.20
C ASP A 101 -10.89 14.42 8.84
N LYS A 102 -10.94 13.18 9.34
CA LYS A 102 -12.06 12.26 9.14
C LYS A 102 -12.92 12.14 10.37
N LEU A 103 -14.24 12.18 10.18
CA LEU A 103 -15.21 12.04 11.28
C LEU A 103 -15.09 10.65 11.91
N LEU A 104 -14.69 10.62 13.17
CA LEU A 104 -14.57 9.40 13.97
C LEU A 104 -15.86 9.11 14.74
N GLY A 105 -16.53 10.17 15.20
CA GLY A 105 -17.70 10.02 16.05
C GLY A 105 -18.15 11.33 16.69
N LYS A 106 -18.96 11.18 17.74
CA LYS A 106 -19.54 12.28 18.51
C LYS A 106 -19.33 12.06 19.99
N GLY A 107 -19.33 13.15 20.75
CA GLY A 107 -19.19 13.07 22.20
C GLY A 107 -19.70 14.30 22.92
N GLU A 108 -19.74 14.22 24.24
CA GLU A 108 -20.14 15.31 25.11
C GLU A 108 -18.91 15.92 25.78
N VAL A 109 -18.85 17.25 25.83
CA VAL A 109 -17.77 17.96 26.52
C VAL A 109 -17.98 17.82 28.02
N ILE A 110 -16.94 17.36 28.70
CA ILE A 110 -16.89 17.24 30.15
C ILE A 110 -15.67 17.99 30.68
N VAL A 111 -15.66 18.32 31.97
CA VAL A 111 -14.48 18.88 32.64
C VAL A 111 -13.96 17.84 33.61
N VAL A 112 -12.68 17.48 33.47
CA VAL A 112 -11.99 16.52 34.34
C VAL A 112 -10.69 17.14 34.80
N ASN A 113 -10.51 17.27 36.12
CA ASN A 113 -9.31 17.89 36.72
C ASN A 113 -8.99 19.27 36.10
N GLU A 114 -10.01 20.13 35.98
CA GLU A 114 -9.90 21.48 35.41
C GLU A 114 -9.48 21.53 33.93
N ARG A 115 -9.48 20.37 33.25
CA ARG A 115 -9.22 20.26 31.81
C ARG A 115 -10.49 19.86 31.08
N PHE A 116 -10.63 20.34 29.85
CA PHE A 116 -11.66 19.84 28.96
C PHE A 116 -11.35 18.39 28.57
N GLY A 117 -12.38 17.56 28.57
CA GLY A 117 -12.38 16.20 28.04
C GLY A 117 -13.63 15.99 27.21
N VAL A 118 -13.65 14.89 26.45
CA VAL A 118 -14.83 14.50 25.67
C VAL A 118 -15.19 13.07 26.01
N ARG A 119 -16.45 12.85 26.41
CA ARG A 119 -17.01 11.52 26.56
C ARG A 119 -17.61 11.09 25.24
N ILE A 120 -17.07 10.03 24.64
CA ILE A 120 -17.57 9.48 23.38
C ILE A 120 -19.00 8.96 23.59
N THR A 121 -19.94 9.43 22.79
CA THR A 121 -21.34 8.97 22.78
C THR A 121 -21.61 8.05 21.60
N GLU A 122 -21.03 8.36 20.44
CA GLU A 122 -21.16 7.57 19.21
C GLU A 122 -19.79 7.45 18.55
N ILE A 123 -19.45 6.28 18.02
CA ILE A 123 -18.17 6.03 17.35
C ILE A 123 -18.35 5.01 16.21
N ILE A 124 -17.62 5.22 15.12
CA ILE A 124 -17.59 4.29 13.99
C ILE A 124 -16.95 2.93 14.38
N SER A 125 -17.22 1.90 13.58
CA SER A 125 -16.72 0.54 13.85
C SER A 125 -15.20 0.45 13.81
N GLN A 126 -14.61 -0.51 14.51
CA GLN A 126 -13.15 -0.69 14.52
C GLN A 126 -12.58 -0.96 13.12
N ALA A 127 -13.30 -1.71 12.28
CA ALA A 127 -12.90 -1.95 10.89
C ALA A 127 -12.87 -0.65 10.08
N ASP A 128 -13.88 0.21 10.26
CA ASP A 128 -13.93 1.51 9.60
C ASP A 128 -12.84 2.46 10.12
N ARG A 129 -12.47 2.38 11.40
CA ARG A 129 -11.37 3.19 11.96
C ARG A 129 -10.06 2.89 11.26
N VAL A 130 -9.72 1.61 11.12
CA VAL A 130 -8.48 1.19 10.45
C VAL A 130 -8.46 1.65 9.00
N LYS A 131 -9.58 1.53 8.29
CA LYS A 131 -9.72 2.01 6.91
C LYS A 131 -9.62 3.54 6.78
N ASN A 132 -10.01 4.28 7.82
CA ASN A 132 -9.94 5.74 7.83
C ASN A 132 -8.54 6.27 8.19
N ILE A 133 -7.66 5.43 8.74
CA ILE A 133 -6.27 5.80 9.08
C ILE A 133 -5.29 5.36 7.98
N ALA A 134 -5.62 4.28 7.24
CA ALA A 134 -4.84 3.74 6.14
C ALA A 134 -5.04 4.46 4.80
#